data_AF-I3IL46-F1
#
_entry.id   AF-I3IL46-F1
#
_cell.length_a   1.000
_cell.length_b   1.000
_cell.length_c   1.000
_cell.angle_alpha   90.00
_cell.angle_beta   90.00
_cell.angle_gamma   90.00
#
_symmetry.space_group_name_H-M   'P 1'
#
loop_
_entity.id
_entity.type
_entity.pdbx_description
1 polymer ?
#
loop_
_entity_poly.entity_id
_entity_poly.type
_entity_poly.pdbx_seq_one_letter_code
_entity_poly.pdbx_strand_id
1 'polypeptide(L)'
;MNDSHINVLDCHQLVETYAHWLKEKVKVKKVGEFCELTTPFVDRHNDYLQIYIKATPSGLLLTDDGYIIRDLEISGLEFNTERRKNELYNILNGFGVKLHGDCLLEHETFSLVLRT
;
A
#
# COMPACT_ATOMS: atom_id res chain seq x y z
N MET A 1 15.13 21.10 43.60
CA MET A 1 15.03 21.49 42.18
C MET A 1 15.26 20.22 41.39
N ASN A 2 14.19 19.55 40.99
CA ASN A 2 14.30 18.33 40.19
C ASN A 2 14.36 18.77 38.74
N ASP A 3 15.55 18.69 38.16
CA ASP A 3 15.72 18.87 36.73
C ASP A 3 14.89 17.80 36.02
N SER A 4 14.01 18.32 35.16
CA SER A 4 13.15 17.60 34.24
C SER A 4 13.94 16.53 33.50
N HIS A 5 13.61 15.27 33.75
CA HIS A 5 13.91 14.17 32.84
C HIS A 5 13.27 14.50 31.49
N ILE A 6 14.07 15.02 30.57
CA ILE A 6 13.74 15.01 29.15
C ILE A 6 13.60 13.53 28.80
N ASN A 7 12.36 13.10 28.60
CA ASN A 7 12.04 11.76 28.16
C ASN A 7 12.52 11.67 26.70
N VAL A 8 13.75 11.21 26.50
CA VAL A 8 14.25 10.85 25.17
C VAL A 8 13.33 9.74 24.70
N LEU A 9 12.43 10.09 23.78
CA LEU A 9 11.45 9.16 23.27
C LEU A 9 12.22 8.02 22.58
N ASP A 10 12.10 6.82 23.12
CA ASP A 10 12.74 5.64 22.55
C ASP A 10 12.20 5.42 21.13
N CYS A 11 13.10 5.36 20.15
CA CYS A 11 12.74 5.15 18.75
C CYS A 11 11.90 3.87 18.57
N HIS A 12 12.10 2.84 19.41
CA HIS A 12 11.26 1.64 19.38
C HIS A 12 9.82 1.93 19.82
N GLN A 13 9.63 2.74 20.87
CA GLN A 13 8.30 3.14 21.33
C GLN A 13 7.56 3.98 20.28
N LEU A 14 8.28 4.80 19.50
CA LEU A 14 7.71 5.53 18.38
C LEU A 14 7.16 4.60 17.29
N VAL A 15 7.95 3.59 16.90
CA VAL A 15 7.54 2.62 15.89
C VAL A 15 6.30 1.84 16.35
N GLU A 16 6.30 1.36 17.60
CA GLU A 16 5.15 0.64 18.16
C GLU A 16 3.89 1.51 18.22
N THR A 17 4.03 2.77 18.66
CA THR A 17 2.91 3.71 18.73
C THR A 17 2.34 3.98 17.33
N TYR A 18 3.21 4.17 16.33
CA TYR A 18 2.81 4.40 14.95
C TYR A 18 2.14 3.15 14.34
N ALA A 19 2.69 1.96 14.55
CA ALA A 19 2.11 0.70 14.08
C ALA A 19 0.73 0.45 14.71
N HIS A 20 0.58 0.76 16.01
CA HIS A 20 -0.69 0.67 16.70
C HIS A 20 -1.73 1.64 16.11
N TRP A 21 -1.36 2.92 15.95
CA TRP A 21 -2.22 3.91 15.31
C TRP A 21 -2.65 3.47 13.90
N LEU A 22 -1.71 2.97 13.09
CA LEU A 22 -2.01 2.51 11.73
C LEU A 22 -3.05 1.38 11.76
N LYS A 23 -2.85 0.38 12.65
CA LYS A 23 -3.79 -0.74 12.82
C LYS A 23 -5.18 -0.29 13.25
N GLU A 24 -5.27 0.70 14.15
CA GLU A 24 -6.57 1.26 14.58
C GLU A 24 -7.29 2.03 13.48
N LYS A 25 -6.55 2.66 12.57
CA LYS A 25 -7.15 3.46 11.49
C LYS A 25 -7.49 2.68 10.23
N VAL A 26 -6.86 1.53 10.01
CA VAL A 26 -7.21 0.66 8.89
C VAL A 26 -8.59 0.05 9.13
N LYS A 27 -9.50 0.23 8.18
CA LYS A 27 -10.80 -0.45 8.17
C LYS A 27 -10.75 -1.65 7.24
N VAL A 28 -11.36 -2.76 7.66
CA VAL A 28 -11.34 -4.02 6.92
C VAL A 28 -12.75 -4.44 6.53
N LYS A 29 -12.95 -4.81 5.28
CA LYS A 29 -14.22 -5.31 4.75
C LYS A 29 -14.00 -6.50 3.83
N LYS A 30 -14.85 -7.53 3.91
CA LYS A 30 -14.84 -8.64 2.95
C LYS A 30 -15.64 -8.27 1.70
N VAL A 31 -15.04 -8.44 0.53
CA VAL A 31 -15.66 -8.18 -0.78
C VAL A 31 -15.40 -9.39 -1.68
N GLY A 32 -16.39 -10.29 -1.79
CA GLY A 32 -16.23 -11.56 -2.48
C GLY A 32 -15.09 -12.40 -1.90
N GLU A 33 -14.07 -12.66 -2.71
CA GLU A 33 -12.87 -13.42 -2.33
C GLU A 33 -11.74 -12.54 -1.77
N PHE A 34 -11.92 -11.21 -1.72
CA PHE A 34 -10.93 -10.25 -1.26
C PHE A 34 -11.27 -9.70 0.13
N CYS A 35 -10.23 -9.30 0.86
CA CYS A 35 -10.30 -8.36 1.97
C CYS A 35 -9.89 -6.98 1.45
N GLU A 36 -10.79 -6.02 1.51
CA GLU A 36 -10.53 -4.61 1.27
C GLU A 36 -10.00 -3.98 2.56
N LEU A 37 -8.80 -3.40 2.50
CA LEU A 37 -8.22 -2.57 3.54
C LEU A 37 -8.34 -1.10 3.13
N THR A 38 -9.21 -0.34 3.77
CA THR A 38 -9.19 1.13 3.66
C THR A 38 -8.11 1.67 4.58
N THR A 39 -7.08 2.28 4.00
CA THR A 39 -5.93 2.85 4.72
C THR A 39 -6.23 4.27 5.22
N PRO A 40 -5.51 4.80 6.23
CA PRO A 40 -5.65 6.19 6.64
C PRO A 40 -4.97 7.20 5.68
N PHE A 41 -4.40 6.74 4.57
CA PHE A 41 -3.73 7.60 3.60
C PHE A 41 -4.74 8.08 2.57
N VAL A 42 -4.72 9.39 2.32
CA VAL A 42 -5.60 10.02 1.34
C VAL A 42 -4.84 10.35 0.07
N ASP A 43 -5.54 10.28 -1.06
CA ASP A 43 -5.02 10.75 -2.33
C ASP A 43 -5.28 12.26 -2.53
N ARG A 44 -5.04 12.75 -3.75
CA ARG A 44 -5.26 14.16 -4.11
C ARG A 44 -6.74 14.57 -4.17
N HIS A 45 -7.65 13.60 -4.23
CA HIS A 45 -9.10 13.82 -4.18
C HIS A 45 -9.63 13.81 -2.75
N ASN A 46 -8.75 13.60 -1.77
CA ASN A 46 -9.07 13.47 -0.35
C ASN A 46 -9.91 12.21 -0.05
N ASP A 47 -9.78 11.20 -0.91
CA ASP A 47 -10.36 9.88 -0.71
C ASP A 47 -9.30 8.95 -0.09
N TYR A 48 -9.73 8.08 0.82
CA TYR A 48 -8.84 7.09 1.41
C TYR A 48 -8.41 6.05 0.38
N LEU A 49 -7.14 5.67 0.38
CA LEU A 49 -6.63 4.60 -0.47
C LEU A 49 -7.06 3.23 0.04
N GLN A 50 -7.54 2.37 -0.86
CA GLN A 50 -7.86 0.98 -0.56
C GLN A 50 -6.81 0.01 -1.15
N ILE A 51 -6.59 -1.10 -0.44
CA ILE A 51 -5.81 -2.24 -0.93
C ILE A 51 -6.69 -3.48 -0.83
N TYR A 52 -6.81 -4.23 -1.91
CA TYR A 52 -7.55 -5.49 -1.95
C TYR A 52 -6.58 -6.65 -1.87
N ILE A 53 -6.80 -7.53 -0.90
CA ILE A 53 -5.93 -8.68 -0.63
C ILE A 53 -6.72 -9.96 -0.80
N LYS A 54 -6.21 -10.88 -1.62
CA LYS A 54 -6.74 -12.23 -1.78
C LYS A 54 -5.67 -13.26 -1.48
N ALA A 55 -6.01 -14.25 -0.66
CA ALA A 55 -5.16 -15.42 -0.46
C ALA A 55 -5.16 -16.29 -1.73
N THR A 56 -3.98 -16.76 -2.10
CA THR A 56 -3.74 -17.69 -3.22
C THR A 56 -2.96 -18.91 -2.70
N PRO A 57 -2.95 -20.04 -3.43
CA PRO A 57 -2.15 -21.21 -3.03
C PRO A 57 -0.65 -20.91 -2.83
N SER A 58 -0.12 -19.87 -3.49
CA SER A 58 1.29 -19.50 -3.46
C SER A 58 1.62 -18.30 -2.57
N GLY A 59 0.63 -17.65 -1.93
CA GLY A 59 0.88 -16.37 -1.27
C GLY A 59 -0.33 -15.45 -1.19
N LEU A 60 -0.07 -14.15 -1.12
CA LEU A 60 -1.09 -13.10 -1.19
C LEU A 60 -1.01 -12.41 -2.55
N LEU A 61 -2.18 -12.15 -3.14
CA LEU A 61 -2.34 -11.21 -4.24
C LEU A 61 -2.86 -9.91 -3.66
N LEU A 62 -2.11 -8.82 -3.85
CA LEU A 62 -2.52 -7.47 -3.48
C LEU A 62 -2.84 -6.70 -4.76
N THR A 63 -3.89 -5.88 -4.73
CA THR A 63 -4.24 -4.99 -5.84
C THR A 63 -4.92 -3.70 -5.39
N ASP A 64 -4.80 -2.67 -6.21
CA ASP A 64 -5.52 -1.39 -6.07
C ASP A 64 -6.85 -1.35 -6.85
N ASP A 65 -7.24 -2.48 -7.48
CA ASP A 65 -8.42 -2.59 -8.36
C ASP A 65 -8.43 -1.55 -9.52
N GLY A 66 -7.23 -1.13 -9.94
CA GLY A 66 -7.03 -0.20 -11.06
C GLY A 66 -7.28 1.26 -10.74
N TYR A 67 -7.45 1.61 -9.46
CA TYR A 67 -7.68 2.98 -9.03
C TYR A 67 -6.54 3.91 -9.45
N ILE A 68 -5.27 3.54 -9.19
CA ILE A 68 -4.13 4.44 -9.33
C ILE A 68 -3.89 4.82 -10.79
N ILE A 69 -3.90 3.84 -11.70
CA ILE A 69 -3.67 4.11 -13.12
C ILE A 69 -4.79 4.97 -13.70
N ARG A 70 -6.04 4.63 -13.40
CA ARG A 70 -7.21 5.39 -13.87
C ARG A 70 -7.22 6.81 -13.34
N ASP A 71 -6.89 6.98 -12.06
CA ASP A 71 -6.78 8.29 -11.44
C ASP A 71 -5.69 9.14 -12.14
N LEU A 72 -4.52 8.58 -12.39
CA LEU A 72 -3.44 9.27 -13.11
C LEU A 72 -3.87 9.70 -14.52
N GLU A 73 -4.54 8.81 -15.26
CA GLU A 73 -5.05 9.12 -16.60
C GLU A 73 -6.11 10.23 -16.59
N ILE A 74 -7.05 10.21 -15.64
CA ILE A 74 -8.07 11.27 -15.49
C ILE A 74 -7.42 12.62 -15.14
N SER A 75 -6.26 12.61 -14.48
CA SER A 75 -5.47 13.84 -14.26
C SER A 75 -4.55 14.23 -15.41
N GLY A 76 -4.67 13.59 -16.57
CA GLY A 76 -3.93 13.93 -17.78
C GLY A 76 -2.56 13.27 -17.88
N LEU A 77 -2.23 12.32 -17.00
CA LEU A 77 -1.05 11.47 -17.16
C LEU A 77 -1.40 10.24 -17.99
N GLU A 78 -1.30 10.36 -19.30
CA GLU A 78 -1.49 9.24 -20.21
C GLU A 78 -0.20 8.43 -20.41
N PHE A 79 -0.29 7.09 -20.38
CA PHE A 79 0.80 6.15 -20.70
C PHE A 79 0.78 5.71 -22.18
N ASN A 80 0.52 6.66 -23.08
CA ASN A 80 0.31 6.42 -24.51
C ASN A 80 1.61 6.38 -25.35
N THR A 81 2.76 6.71 -24.76
CA THR A 81 4.08 6.64 -25.42
C THR A 81 4.96 5.58 -24.79
N GLU A 82 5.83 4.95 -25.60
CA GLU A 82 6.77 3.94 -25.11
C GLU A 82 7.70 4.47 -24.02
N ARG A 83 8.10 5.75 -24.10
CA ARG A 83 8.90 6.38 -23.05
C ARG A 83 8.15 6.40 -21.71
N ARG A 84 6.90 6.86 -21.68
CA ARG A 84 6.10 6.93 -20.45
C ARG A 84 5.77 5.55 -19.89
N LYS A 85 5.48 4.57 -20.75
CA LYS A 85 5.30 3.18 -20.33
C LYS A 85 6.56 2.61 -19.69
N ASN A 86 7.73 2.87 -20.28
CA ASN A 86 9.00 2.42 -19.71
C ASN A 86 9.30 3.09 -18.37
N GLU A 87 9.02 4.39 -18.22
CA GLU A 87 9.13 5.09 -16.94
C GLU A 87 8.20 4.46 -15.88
N LEU A 88 6.93 4.19 -16.23
CA LEU A 88 5.99 3.48 -15.35
C LEU A 88 6.52 2.11 -14.96
N TYR A 89 6.90 1.26 -15.91
CA TYR A 89 7.39 -0.08 -15.63
C TYR A 89 8.67 -0.07 -14.79
N ASN A 90 9.56 0.89 -14.99
CA ASN A 90 10.76 1.04 -14.16
C ASN A 90 10.40 1.34 -12.70
N ILE A 91 9.41 2.21 -12.47
CA ILE A 91 8.91 2.51 -11.12
C ILE A 91 8.29 1.26 -10.51
N LEU A 92 7.35 0.61 -11.20
CA LEU A 92 6.64 -0.56 -10.69
C LEU A 92 7.60 -1.72 -10.36
N ASN A 93 8.55 -2.00 -11.25
CA ASN A 93 9.57 -3.02 -11.02
C ASN A 93 10.46 -2.72 -9.81
N GLY A 94 10.73 -1.44 -9.52
CA GLY A 94 11.48 -1.01 -8.34
C GLY A 94 10.80 -1.35 -7.01
N PHE A 95 9.48 -1.56 -7.02
CA PHE A 95 8.68 -1.94 -5.85
C PHE A 95 8.12 -3.37 -5.93
N GLY A 96 8.54 -4.18 -6.91
CA GLY A 96 8.01 -5.54 -7.09
C GLY A 96 6.55 -5.61 -7.57
N VAL A 97 5.99 -4.48 -8.00
CA VAL A 97 4.61 -4.37 -8.50
C VAL A 97 4.58 -4.62 -10.00
N LYS A 98 3.50 -5.23 -10.49
CA LYS A 98 3.24 -5.45 -11.92
C LYS A 98 1.93 -4.79 -12.31
N LEU A 99 1.84 -4.36 -13.57
CA LEU A 99 0.60 -3.86 -14.16
C LEU A 99 -0.15 -4.98 -14.88
N HIS A 100 -1.44 -5.15 -14.61
CA HIS A 100 -2.33 -6.08 -15.31
C HIS A 100 -3.63 -5.38 -15.72
N GLY A 101 -3.74 -5.00 -16.99
CA GLY A 101 -4.76 -4.03 -17.41
C GLY A 101 -4.47 -2.69 -16.73
N ASP A 102 -5.45 -2.17 -15.99
CA ASP A 102 -5.27 -0.96 -15.18
C ASP A 102 -4.84 -1.28 -13.74
N CYS A 103 -4.92 -2.55 -13.32
CA CYS A 103 -4.69 -2.97 -11.94
C CYS A 103 -3.20 -3.10 -11.63
N LEU A 104 -2.76 -2.47 -10.53
CA LEU A 104 -1.47 -2.74 -9.91
C LEU A 104 -1.60 -4.04 -9.11
N LEU A 105 -0.69 -4.98 -9.35
CA LEU A 105 -0.66 -6.29 -8.71
C LEU A 105 0.69 -6.51 -8.04
N GLU A 106 0.65 -6.97 -6.78
CA GLU A 106 1.81 -7.48 -6.07
C GLU A 106 1.53 -8.91 -5.62
N HIS A 107 2.52 -9.78 -5.84
CA HIS A 107 2.46 -11.17 -5.40
C HIS A 107 3.47 -11.36 -4.27
N GLU A 108 2.95 -11.35 -3.05
CA GLU A 108 3.74 -11.68 -1.88
C GLU A 108 3.75 -13.20 -1.71
N THR A 109 4.86 -13.82 -2.10
CA THR A 109 5.08 -15.25 -1.87
C THR A 109 5.48 -15.40 -0.41
N PHE A 110 4.82 -16.29 0.33
CA PHE A 110 5.24 -16.64 1.69
C PHE A 110 6.62 -17.34 1.66
N SER A 111 7.69 -16.55 1.52
CA SER A 111 9.06 -17.02 1.74
C SER A 111 9.48 -16.89 3.20
N LEU A 112 8.62 -16.32 4.05
CA LEU A 112 8.79 -16.30 5.50
C LEU A 112 7.43 -16.01 6.18
N VAL A 113 6.67 -17.06 6.47
CA VAL A 113 5.72 -17.01 7.58
C VAL A 113 6.57 -16.99 8.85
N LEU A 114 6.48 -15.90 9.63
CA LEU A 114 6.93 -15.78 11.02
C LEU A 114 8.46 -15.92 11.26
N ARG A 115 9.18 -14.79 11.22
CA ARG A 115 10.27 -14.54 12.16
C ARG A 115 9.83 -13.46 13.15
N THR A 116 8.95 -13.87 14.06
CA THR A 116 8.81 -13.29 15.39
C THR A 116 9.16 -14.37 16.38
#